data_AF-A0A970DUP2-F1
#
_entry.id   AF-A0A970DUP2-F1
#
_cell.length_a   1.000
_cell.length_b   1.000
_cell.length_c   1.000
_cell.angle_alpha   90.00
_cell.angle_beta   90.00
_cell.angle_gamma   90.00
#
_symmetry.space_group_name_H-M   'P 1'
#
loop_
_entity.id
_entity.type
_entity.pdbx_description
1 polymer ?
#
loop_
_entity_poly.entity_id
_entity_poly.type
_entity_poly.pdbx_seq_one_letter_code
_entity_poly.pdbx_strand_id
1 'polypeptide(L)'
;MEMVLTESMEDYLEMFYRIVARQGYIRPIDLSNAIKVKPSSVTRMIKKLDEAGFIKYEKYRNIALTEKGMVYGRFLVWRDEKLKEFFRLSPENVKVEEQVEGVEHYITPETMTFIHKLILYFSADPERVREMEKVACPADDPNREDLKYLRAWLFRHSG
;
A
#
# COMPACT_ATOMS: atom_id res chain seq x y z
N MET A 1 23.82 -11.33 -3.15
CA MET A 1 23.16 -10.02 -3.28
C MET A 1 21.81 -10.16 -2.62
N GLU A 2 21.52 -9.37 -1.57
CA GLU A 2 20.18 -9.38 -0.96
C GLU A 2 19.14 -9.00 -2.02
N MET A 3 18.09 -9.81 -2.12
CA MET A 3 17.02 -9.61 -3.09
C MET A 3 16.10 -8.50 -2.60
N VAL A 4 15.88 -7.48 -3.45
CA VAL A 4 14.90 -6.41 -3.23
C VAL A 4 13.59 -6.80 -3.92
N LEU A 5 12.45 -6.63 -3.23
CA LEU A 5 11.14 -6.86 -3.82
C LEU A 5 10.82 -5.80 -4.86
N THR A 6 10.25 -6.20 -6.00
CA THR A 6 9.64 -5.25 -6.94
C THR A 6 8.28 -4.79 -6.40
N GLU A 7 7.76 -3.63 -6.82
CA GLU A 7 6.40 -3.15 -6.49
C GLU A 7 5.34 -4.25 -6.64
N SER A 8 5.29 -4.90 -7.81
CA SER A 8 4.34 -6.01 -8.04
C SER A 8 4.54 -7.23 -7.13
N MET A 9 5.72 -7.44 -6.55
CA MET A 9 5.91 -8.50 -5.55
C MET A 9 5.35 -8.08 -4.20
N GLU A 10 5.48 -6.79 -3.84
CA GLU A 10 4.85 -6.21 -2.65
C GLU A 10 3.32 -6.30 -2.76
N ASP A 11 2.71 -5.87 -3.87
CA ASP A 11 1.25 -5.94 -4.09
C ASP A 11 0.70 -7.35 -3.86
N TYR A 12 1.40 -8.34 -4.41
CA TYR A 12 1.01 -9.73 -4.26
C TYR A 12 1.15 -10.17 -2.81
N LEU A 13 2.27 -9.87 -2.16
CA LEU A 13 2.53 -10.26 -0.79
C LEU A 13 1.53 -9.62 0.19
N GLU A 14 1.17 -8.35 -0.05
CA GLU A 14 0.11 -7.67 0.66
C GLU A 14 -1.24 -8.39 0.49
N MET A 15 -1.63 -8.67 -0.75
CA MET A 15 -2.89 -9.37 -1.02
C MET A 15 -2.90 -10.79 -0.42
N PHE A 16 -1.78 -11.51 -0.48
CA PHE A 16 -1.58 -12.79 0.19
C PHE A 16 -1.89 -12.66 1.68
N TYR A 17 -1.32 -11.65 2.34
CA TYR A 17 -1.54 -11.41 3.75
C TYR A 17 -3.00 -11.05 4.05
N ARG A 18 -3.63 -10.16 3.28
CA ARG A 18 -5.04 -9.79 3.45
C ARG A 18 -5.97 -11.01 3.37
N ILE A 19 -5.73 -11.91 2.39
CA ILE A 19 -6.53 -13.12 2.22
C ILE A 19 -6.31 -14.09 3.39
N VAL A 20 -5.05 -14.38 3.74
CA VAL A 20 -4.71 -15.30 4.83
C VAL A 20 -5.24 -14.79 6.16
N ALA A 21 -5.16 -13.49 6.44
CA ALA A 21 -5.70 -12.89 7.66
C ALA A 21 -7.22 -13.05 7.78
N ARG A 22 -7.95 -13.14 6.65
CA ARG A 22 -9.42 -13.29 6.64
C ARG A 22 -9.88 -14.74 6.77
N GLN A 23 -9.24 -15.69 6.07
CA GLN A 23 -9.75 -17.06 5.94
C GLN A 23 -8.74 -18.17 6.33
N GLY A 24 -7.54 -17.80 6.78
CA GLY A 24 -6.51 -18.71 7.31
C GLY A 24 -5.67 -19.45 6.28
N TYR A 25 -6.09 -19.52 5.02
CA TYR A 25 -5.34 -20.14 3.92
C TYR A 25 -5.61 -19.41 2.60
N ILE A 26 -4.81 -19.71 1.57
CA ILE A 26 -5.04 -19.16 0.23
C ILE A 26 -4.88 -20.24 -0.85
N ARG A 27 -5.80 -20.24 -1.82
CA ARG A 27 -5.69 -21.02 -3.05
C ARG A 27 -5.26 -20.10 -4.20
N PRO A 28 -4.53 -20.62 -5.21
CA PRO A 28 -4.13 -19.83 -6.37
C PRO A 28 -5.29 -19.10 -7.10
N ILE A 29 -6.49 -19.70 -7.08
CA ILE A 29 -7.70 -19.10 -7.67
C ILE A 29 -8.19 -17.88 -6.88
N ASP A 30 -8.05 -17.90 -5.54
CA ASP A 30 -8.44 -16.78 -4.69
C ASP A 30 -7.56 -15.56 -5.02
N LEU A 31 -6.26 -15.78 -5.25
CA LEU A 31 -5.32 -14.72 -5.64
C LEU A 31 -5.59 -14.18 -7.05
N SER A 32 -5.88 -15.07 -8.00
CA SER A 32 -6.18 -14.67 -9.38
C SER A 32 -7.42 -13.79 -9.46
N ASN A 33 -8.44 -14.10 -8.66
CA ASN A 33 -9.66 -13.30 -8.56
C ASN A 33 -9.41 -11.96 -7.86
N ALA A 34 -8.54 -11.92 -6.84
CA ALA A 34 -8.27 -10.72 -6.07
C ALA A 34 -7.44 -9.67 -6.83
N ILE A 35 -6.45 -10.10 -7.62
CA ILE A 35 -5.48 -9.19 -8.29
C ILE A 35 -5.91 -8.87 -9.73
N LYS A 36 -7.01 -9.46 -10.25
CA LYS A 36 -7.53 -9.22 -11.62
C LYS A 36 -6.52 -9.40 -12.76
N VAL A 37 -5.49 -10.20 -12.55
CA VAL A 37 -4.44 -10.48 -13.56
C VAL A 37 -4.62 -11.86 -14.20
N LYS A 38 -3.96 -12.06 -15.34
CA LYS A 38 -3.93 -13.38 -16.01
C LYS A 38 -3.34 -14.45 -15.07
N PRO A 39 -3.91 -15.67 -15.02
CA PRO A 39 -3.42 -16.76 -14.16
C PRO A 39 -1.93 -17.13 -14.36
N SER A 40 -1.40 -16.93 -15.58
CA SER A 40 0.02 -17.13 -15.87
C SER A 40 0.93 -16.14 -15.14
N SER A 41 0.50 -14.88 -14.99
CA SER A 41 1.21 -13.87 -14.20
C SER A 41 1.24 -14.24 -12.72
N VAL A 42 0.12 -14.74 -12.20
CA VAL A 42 0.00 -15.20 -10.82
C VAL A 42 0.97 -16.33 -10.53
N THR A 43 1.00 -17.36 -11.39
CA THR A 43 1.89 -18.51 -11.22
C THR A 43 3.36 -18.09 -11.19
N ARG A 44 3.75 -17.15 -12.06
CA ARG A 44 5.11 -16.62 -12.08
C ARG A 44 5.44 -15.85 -10.80
N MET A 45 4.51 -15.06 -10.29
CA MET A 45 4.73 -14.30 -9.05
C MET A 45 4.82 -15.18 -7.82
N ILE A 46 3.98 -16.22 -7.73
CA ILE A 46 4.05 -17.25 -6.69
C ILE A 46 5.46 -17.85 -6.66
N LYS A 47 6.00 -18.28 -7.81
CA LYS A 47 7.36 -18.84 -7.86
C LYS A 47 8.41 -17.85 -7.37
N LYS A 48 8.35 -16.59 -7.80
CA LYS A 48 9.29 -15.56 -7.34
C LYS A 48 9.23 -15.33 -5.82
N LEU A 49 8.02 -15.28 -5.24
CA LEU A 49 7.86 -15.09 -3.80
C LEU A 49 8.29 -16.32 -2.99
N ASP A 50 8.12 -17.52 -3.54
CA ASP A 50 8.59 -18.78 -2.97
C ASP A 50 10.12 -18.86 -2.99
N GLU A 51 10.75 -18.58 -4.14
CA GLU A 51 12.21 -18.47 -4.30
C GLU A 51 12.81 -17.39 -3.38
N ALA A 52 12.07 -16.31 -3.13
CA ALA A 52 12.45 -15.23 -2.22
C ALA A 52 12.19 -15.53 -0.72
N GLY A 53 11.56 -16.68 -0.43
CA GLY A 53 11.28 -17.18 0.92
C GLY A 53 10.16 -16.46 1.66
N PHE A 54 9.28 -15.72 0.99
CA PHE A 54 8.13 -15.05 1.61
C PHE A 54 6.88 -15.94 1.67
N ILE A 55 6.75 -16.88 0.74
CA ILE A 55 5.71 -17.89 0.77
C ILE A 55 6.33 -19.28 0.68
N LYS A 56 5.51 -20.28 0.98
CA LYS A 56 5.78 -21.68 0.68
C LYS A 56 4.71 -22.16 -0.29
N TYR A 57 5.13 -22.52 -1.50
CA TYR A 57 4.26 -23.08 -2.52
C TYR A 57 4.59 -24.55 -2.75
N GLU A 58 3.63 -25.42 -2.44
CA GLU A 58 3.68 -26.83 -2.81
C GLU A 58 2.71 -27.09 -3.97
N LYS A 59 3.21 -27.71 -5.04
CA LYS A 59 2.41 -27.97 -6.25
C LYS A 59 1.14 -28.76 -5.88
N TYR A 60 -0.03 -28.27 -6.33
CA TYR A 60 -1.36 -28.81 -6.02
C TYR A 60 -1.84 -28.68 -4.57
N ARG A 61 -1.16 -27.86 -3.75
CA ARG A 61 -1.55 -27.56 -2.37
C ARG A 61 -1.86 -26.07 -2.20
N ASN A 62 -2.32 -25.73 -1.00
CA ASN A 62 -2.51 -24.33 -0.59
C ASN A 62 -1.16 -23.61 -0.51
N ILE A 63 -1.18 -22.30 -0.74
CA ILE A 63 -0.02 -21.44 -0.52
C ILE A 63 -0.05 -21.00 0.94
N ALA A 64 1.11 -20.95 1.58
CA ALA A 64 1.25 -20.44 2.95
C ALA A 64 2.26 -19.30 3.00
N LEU A 65 2.04 -18.31 3.87
CA LEU A 65 3.05 -17.32 4.20
C LEU A 65 4.11 -17.98 5.09
N THR A 66 5.38 -17.69 4.84
CA THR A 66 6.45 -17.97 5.80
C THR A 66 6.39 -16.95 6.93
N GLU A 67 7.18 -17.14 7.99
CA GLU A 67 7.33 -16.12 9.04
C GLU A 67 7.79 -14.76 8.47
N LYS A 68 8.75 -14.79 7.54
CA LYS A 68 9.20 -13.62 6.79
C LYS A 68 8.05 -12.99 6.00
N GLY A 69 7.27 -13.80 5.29
CA GLY A 69 6.06 -13.35 4.58
C GLY A 69 5.04 -12.67 5.49
N MET A 70 4.82 -13.24 6.68
CA MET A 70 3.88 -12.68 7.65
C MET A 70 4.33 -11.31 8.17
N VAL A 71 5.62 -11.14 8.46
CA VAL A 71 6.17 -9.85 8.93
C VAL A 71 6.02 -8.78 7.85
N TYR A 72 6.47 -9.07 6.63
CA TYR A 72 6.43 -8.10 5.53
C TYR A 72 5.01 -7.82 5.06
N GLY A 73 4.19 -8.85 4.87
CA GLY A 73 2.78 -8.68 4.48
C GLY A 73 1.98 -7.84 5.48
N ARG A 74 2.23 -8.03 6.78
CA ARG A 74 1.64 -7.18 7.83
C ARG A 74 2.06 -5.72 7.69
N PHE A 75 3.35 -5.47 7.47
CA PHE A 75 3.87 -4.12 7.29
C PHE A 75 3.27 -3.43 6.06
N LEU A 76 3.18 -4.14 4.93
CA LEU A 76 2.59 -3.60 3.69
C LEU A 76 1.13 -3.18 3.90
N VAL A 77 0.31 -4.06 4.48
CA VAL A 77 -1.09 -3.75 4.81
C VAL A 77 -1.19 -2.57 5.79
N TRP A 78 -0.37 -2.56 6.84
CA TRP A 78 -0.37 -1.47 7.80
C TRP A 78 0.07 -0.14 7.17
N ARG A 79 1.05 -0.16 6.25
CA ARG A 79 1.55 1.01 5.52
C ARG A 79 0.44 1.61 4.65
N ASP A 80 -0.21 0.79 3.83
CA ASP A 80 -1.37 1.19 3.03
C ASP A 80 -2.45 1.86 3.89
N GLU A 81 -2.85 1.19 4.98
CA GLU A 81 -3.91 1.68 5.88
C GLU A 81 -3.55 3.01 6.55
N LYS A 82 -2.32 3.15 7.07
CA LYS A 82 -1.87 4.39 7.71
C LYS A 82 -1.69 5.52 6.70
N LEU A 83 -1.20 5.25 5.48
CA LEU A 83 -1.14 6.27 4.44
C LEU A 83 -2.54 6.74 4.07
N LYS A 84 -3.52 5.83 3.92
CA LYS A 84 -4.91 6.22 3.68
C LYS A 84 -5.48 7.07 4.82
N GLU A 85 -5.20 6.74 6.07
CA GLU A 85 -5.59 7.59 7.21
C GLU A 85 -4.93 8.97 7.16
N PHE A 86 -3.63 9.03 6.85
CA PHE A 86 -2.88 10.28 6.77
C PHE A 86 -3.40 11.19 5.66
N PHE A 87 -3.60 10.66 4.45
CA PHE A 87 -4.13 11.41 3.33
C PHE A 87 -5.56 11.89 3.59
N ARG A 88 -6.32 11.16 4.43
CA ARG A 88 -7.67 11.59 4.85
C ARG A 88 -7.69 12.69 5.90
N LEU A 89 -6.53 13.10 6.42
CA LEU A 89 -6.43 14.35 7.20
C LEU A 89 -6.64 15.58 6.31
N SER A 90 -6.42 15.46 4.99
CA SER A 90 -6.77 16.51 4.04
C SER A 90 -8.29 16.60 3.88
N PRO A 91 -8.90 17.79 4.01
CA PRO A 91 -10.35 17.96 3.87
C PRO A 91 -10.89 17.51 2.51
N GLU A 92 -10.11 17.71 1.44
CA GLU A 92 -10.56 17.44 0.08
C GLU A 92 -10.68 15.95 -0.23
N ASN A 93 -9.89 15.09 0.45
CA ASN A 93 -9.98 13.63 0.36
C ASN A 93 -10.03 13.07 -1.08
N VAL A 94 -9.43 13.76 -2.05
CA VAL A 94 -9.55 13.42 -3.48
C VAL A 94 -8.73 12.17 -3.77
N LYS A 95 -9.38 11.09 -4.22
CA LYS A 95 -8.68 9.92 -4.80
C LYS A 95 -7.60 9.33 -3.88
N VAL A 96 -7.90 9.22 -2.59
CA VAL A 96 -6.94 8.79 -1.56
C VAL A 96 -6.34 7.42 -1.89
N GLU A 97 -7.18 6.46 -2.30
CA GLU A 97 -6.72 5.12 -2.63
C GLU A 97 -5.69 5.14 -3.77
N GLU A 98 -6.01 5.81 -4.88
CA GLU A 98 -5.10 5.89 -6.03
C GLU A 98 -3.83 6.69 -5.72
N GLN A 99 -3.90 7.70 -4.84
CA GLN A 99 -2.71 8.42 -4.38
C GLN A 99 -1.80 7.54 -3.52
N VAL A 100 -2.37 6.73 -2.63
CA VAL A 100 -1.61 5.83 -1.76
C VAL A 100 -0.92 4.74 -2.58
N GLU A 101 -1.63 4.10 -3.52
CA GLU A 101 -1.04 3.13 -4.46
C GLU A 101 0.15 3.73 -5.22
N GLY A 102 0.08 5.02 -5.57
CA GLY A 102 1.15 5.72 -6.28
C GLY A 102 2.41 6.01 -5.47
N VAL A 103 2.33 6.02 -4.13
CA VAL A 103 3.45 6.44 -3.26
C VAL A 103 3.96 5.37 -2.32
N GLU A 104 3.13 4.39 -1.94
CA GLU A 104 3.41 3.54 -0.79
C GLU A 104 4.70 2.73 -0.90
N HIS A 105 5.04 2.24 -2.10
CA HIS A 105 6.27 1.48 -2.35
C HIS A 105 7.56 2.29 -2.20
N TYR A 106 7.46 3.62 -2.14
CA TYR A 106 8.60 4.52 -2.02
C TYR A 106 8.78 5.07 -0.60
N ILE A 107 7.90 4.72 0.35
CA ILE A 107 7.97 5.20 1.73
C ILE A 107 8.66 4.17 2.62
N THR A 108 9.75 4.59 3.26
CA THR A 108 10.55 3.74 4.17
C THR A 108 9.88 3.58 5.54
N PRO A 109 10.23 2.53 6.31
CA PRO A 109 9.72 2.34 7.67
C PRO A 109 9.96 3.53 8.62
N GLU A 110 11.08 4.22 8.50
CA GLU A 110 11.41 5.40 9.31
C GLU A 110 10.46 6.56 9.00
N THR A 111 10.21 6.80 7.72
CA THR A 111 9.26 7.82 7.27
C THR A 111 7.84 7.46 7.69
N MET A 112 7.44 6.18 7.57
CA MET A 112 6.15 5.70 8.06
C MET A 112 5.98 5.88 9.57
N THR A 113 7.05 5.71 10.35
CA THR A 113 7.01 5.95 11.80
C THR A 113 6.69 7.42 12.10
N PHE A 114 7.26 8.35 11.35
CA PHE A 114 6.94 9.77 11.49
C PHE A 114 5.50 10.08 11.05
N ILE A 115 5.06 9.58 9.89
CA ILE A 115 3.68 9.73 9.42
C ILE A 115 2.69 9.20 10.44
N HIS A 116 2.94 8.02 11.01
CA HIS A 116 2.08 7.44 12.04
C HIS A 116 2.01 8.31 13.31
N LYS A 117 3.12 8.95 13.71
CA LYS A 117 3.10 9.92 14.82
C LYS A 117 2.25 11.15 14.49
N LEU A 118 2.29 11.64 13.24
CA LEU A 118 1.42 12.74 12.81
C LEU A 118 -0.06 12.34 12.89
N ILE A 119 -0.41 11.15 12.41
CA ILE A 119 -1.79 10.63 12.53
C ILE A 119 -2.23 10.63 13.99
N LEU A 120 -1.44 10.01 14.88
CA LEU A 120 -1.75 9.96 16.32
C LEU A 120 -1.86 11.36 16.94
N TYR A 121 -1.00 12.29 16.52
CA TYR A 121 -1.03 13.67 16.98
C TYR A 121 -2.35 14.37 16.58
N PHE A 122 -2.76 14.29 15.32
CA PHE A 122 -3.99 14.93 14.85
C PHE A 122 -5.26 14.22 15.34
N SER A 123 -5.26 12.89 15.44
CA SER A 123 -6.41 12.12 15.94
C SER A 123 -6.66 12.29 17.45
N ALA A 124 -5.63 12.67 18.22
CA ALA A 124 -5.77 12.88 19.66
C ALA A 124 -6.56 14.16 20.01
N ASP A 125 -6.60 15.14 19.12
CA ASP A 125 -7.33 16.40 19.33
C ASP A 125 -7.79 17.00 17.99
N PRO A 126 -9.09 16.97 17.67
CA PRO A 126 -9.64 17.54 16.44
C PRO A 126 -9.41 19.05 16.28
N GLU A 127 -9.13 19.81 17.35
CA GLU A 127 -8.75 21.23 17.21
C GLU A 127 -7.44 21.37 16.46
N ARG A 128 -6.50 20.42 16.56
CA ARG A 128 -5.21 20.49 15.85
C ARG A 128 -5.37 20.52 14.34
N VAL A 129 -6.36 19.80 13.81
CA VAL A 129 -6.69 19.86 12.38
C VAL A 129 -7.28 21.22 12.04
N ARG A 130 -8.20 21.76 12.85
CA ARG A 130 -8.80 23.09 12.67
C ARG A 130 -7.77 24.22 12.75
N GLU A 131 -6.76 24.09 13.61
CA GLU A 131 -5.65 25.03 13.71
C GLU A 131 -4.73 24.94 12.50
N MET A 132 -4.41 23.72 12.06
CA MET A 132 -3.60 23.48 10.86
C MET A 132 -4.26 24.06 9.60
N GLU A 133 -5.57 23.92 9.43
CA GLU A 133 -6.32 24.48 8.29
C GLU A 133 -6.25 26.02 8.22
N LYS A 134 -6.00 26.69 9.35
CA LYS A 134 -5.85 28.15 9.41
C LYS A 134 -4.45 28.62 9.06
N VAL A 135 -3.48 27.70 8.93
CA VAL A 135 -2.11 28.04 8.54
C VAL A 135 -2.13 28.55 7.11
N ALA A 136 -1.78 29.83 6.93
CA ALA A 136 -1.76 30.44 5.62
C ALA A 136 -0.58 29.89 4.79
N CYS A 137 -0.88 29.42 3.58
CA CYS A 137 0.15 29.15 2.59
C CYS A 137 0.82 30.46 2.13
N PRO A 138 2.13 30.44 1.82
CA PRO A 138 2.84 31.56 1.22
C PRO A 138 2.13 32.10 -0.04
N ALA A 139 2.34 33.38 -0.35
CA ALA A 139 1.71 34.01 -1.50
C ALA A 139 2.19 33.42 -2.84
N ASP A 140 3.42 32.92 -2.85
CA ASP A 140 4.12 32.26 -3.94
C ASP A 140 3.97 30.73 -3.94
N ASP A 141 2.97 30.20 -3.22
CA ASP A 141 2.67 28.76 -3.23
C ASP A 141 2.32 28.29 -4.65
N PRO A 142 3.11 27.38 -5.26
CA PRO A 142 2.91 26.92 -6.62
C PRO A 142 1.60 26.13 -6.81
N ASN A 143 0.94 25.68 -5.73
CA ASN A 143 -0.35 25.00 -5.82
C ASN A 143 -1.49 25.94 -6.26
N ARG A 144 -1.25 27.26 -6.32
CA ARG A 144 -2.21 28.24 -6.84
C ARG A 144 -2.28 28.27 -8.37
N GLU A 145 -1.31 27.67 -9.06
CA GLU A 145 -1.24 27.62 -10.52
C GLU A 145 -2.21 26.57 -11.12
N ASP A 146 -2.61 26.74 -12.39
CA ASP A 146 -3.36 25.71 -13.12
C ASP A 146 -2.43 24.56 -13.52
N LEU A 147 -2.40 23.51 -12.68
CA LEU A 147 -1.55 22.35 -12.84
C LEU A 147 -2.23 21.18 -13.56
N LYS A 148 -3.19 21.41 -14.47
CA LYS A 148 -3.97 20.36 -15.16
C LYS A 148 -3.17 19.32 -15.95
N TYR A 149 -1.89 19.59 -16.25
CA TYR A 149 -1.03 18.66 -17.00
C TYR A 149 -0.26 17.67 -16.12
N LEU A 150 -0.43 17.71 -14.79
CA LEU A 150 0.22 16.74 -13.91
C LEU A 150 -0.26 15.32 -14.20
N ARG A 151 0.69 14.39 -14.23
CA ARG A 151 0.39 12.95 -14.30
C ARG A 151 -0.46 12.48 -13.10
N ALA A 152 -0.34 13.16 -11.95
CA ALA A 152 -1.11 12.86 -10.75
C ALA A 152 -2.62 12.82 -11.01
N TRP A 153 -3.14 13.62 -11.96
CA TRP A 153 -4.55 13.63 -12.33
C TRP A 153 -5.03 12.40 -13.11
N LEU A 154 -4.10 11.64 -13.70
CA LEU A 154 -4.45 10.50 -14.54
C LEU A 154 -4.82 9.25 -13.75
N PHE A 155 -4.70 9.28 -12.40
CA PHE A 155 -5.05 8.21 -11.44
C PHE A 155 -5.18 6.84 -12.11
N ARG A 156 -4.06 6.31 -12.62
CA ARG A 156 -4.06 5.01 -13.29
C ARG A 156 -4.07 3.94 -12.21
N HIS A 157 -5.13 3.13 -12.13
CA HIS A 157 -5.17 1.69 -12.41
C HIS A 157 -6.62 1.19 -12.19
N SER A 158 -7.47 1.31 -13.21
CA SER A 158 -8.63 0.43 -13.36
C SER A 158 -8.50 -0.28 -14.70
N GLY A 159 -7.59 -1.26 -14.71
CA GLY A 159 -7.66 -2.41 -15.62
C GLY A 159 -8.28 -3.58 -14.88
#